data_AF-A0A7S0BLW3-F1
#
_entry.id   AF-A0A7S0BLW3-F1
#
_cell.length_a   1.000
_cell.length_b   1.000
_cell.length_c   1.000
_cell.angle_alpha   90.00
_cell.angle_beta   90.00
_cell.angle_gamma   90.00
#
_symmetry.space_group_name_H-M   'P 1'
#
loop_
_entity.id
_entity.type
_entity.pdbx_description
1 polymer ?
#
loop_
_entity_poly.entity_id
_entity_poly.type
_entity_poly.pdbx_seq_one_letter_code
_entity_poly.pdbx_strand_id
1 'polypeptide(L)'
;GSSGDRWDVFEEWINKFGVDTTAFRAEMCGDQGVGLVAERDIRQGEKLIHVPRHLMITADIALRNADMAHLFQTDVLLRRIESLALSMCVLRERLLGSWSKFAPYLDIIPQEFSTPLWFSPDEVVTLKGSPVLDKVTSRIRGHARQYCHLYNVIKSGAVPSIPPTQFTFELFRWAVSVVMTRQNMIPTSTGGESLALIPLWDMINHSQGEYTTQYDLARDQVEFFAMTNTPRDKQILMFYGPRPNSELLLHAGFVHRGNLHDSV
;
A
#
# COMPACT_ATOMS: atom_id res chain seq x y z
N GLY A 1 10.93 5.84 18.92
CA GLY A 1 12.03 6.30 18.07
C GLY A 1 11.57 7.48 17.25
N SER A 2 12.49 8.37 16.90
CA SER A 2 12.27 9.35 15.84
C SER A 2 11.96 8.62 14.51
N SER A 3 11.44 9.33 13.50
CA SER A 3 11.20 8.73 12.18
C SER A 3 12.47 8.15 11.53
N GLY A 4 13.65 8.71 11.80
CA GLY A 4 14.94 8.22 11.28
C GLY A 4 15.26 6.79 11.74
N ASP A 5 15.08 6.50 13.02
CA ASP A 5 15.35 5.19 13.63
C ASP A 5 14.55 4.05 12.96
N ARG A 6 13.32 4.32 12.50
CA ARG A 6 12.50 3.33 11.81
C ARG A 6 12.94 3.09 10.36
N TRP A 7 13.45 4.13 9.71
CA TRP A 7 13.93 4.03 8.33
C TRP A 7 15.24 3.24 8.27
N ASP A 8 16.17 3.50 9.19
CA ASP A 8 17.43 2.75 9.28
C ASP A 8 17.17 1.24 9.45
N VAL A 9 16.23 0.87 10.33
CA VAL A 9 15.81 -0.53 10.52
C VAL A 9 15.18 -1.13 9.24
N PHE A 10 14.41 -0.34 8.50
CA PHE A 10 13.84 -0.78 7.23
C PHE A 10 14.92 -0.98 6.15
N GLU A 11 15.87 -0.05 6.02
CA GLU A 11 16.97 -0.16 5.07
C GLU A 11 17.86 -1.35 5.39
N GLU A 12 18.24 -1.56 6.66
CA GLU A 12 18.98 -2.74 7.09
C GLU A 12 18.25 -4.04 6.71
N TRP A 13 16.93 -4.08 6.93
CA TRP A 13 16.12 -5.24 6.57
C TRP A 13 16.11 -5.50 5.06
N ILE A 14 15.87 -4.48 4.23
CA ILE A 14 15.75 -4.68 2.78
C ILE A 14 17.12 -4.95 2.12
N ASN A 15 18.18 -4.29 2.60
CA ASN A 15 19.55 -4.49 2.15
C ASN A 15 20.05 -5.92 2.46
N LYS A 16 19.63 -6.51 3.59
CA LYS A 16 19.92 -7.93 3.91
C LYS A 16 19.39 -8.90 2.86
N PHE A 17 18.37 -8.51 2.09
CA PHE A 17 17.81 -9.30 0.99
C PHE A 17 18.31 -8.84 -0.39
N GLY A 18 19.38 -8.06 -0.45
CA GLY A 18 20.09 -7.71 -1.68
C GLY A 18 19.52 -6.53 -2.45
N VAL A 19 18.53 -5.82 -1.89
CA VAL A 19 18.00 -4.60 -2.50
C VAL A 19 18.95 -3.45 -2.19
N ASP A 20 19.49 -2.79 -3.22
CA ASP A 20 20.40 -1.66 -3.07
C ASP A 20 19.62 -0.35 -2.85
N THR A 21 19.94 0.35 -1.77
CA THR A 21 19.34 1.64 -1.39
C THR A 21 20.30 2.81 -1.53
N THR A 22 21.56 2.59 -1.94
CA THR A 22 22.61 3.63 -1.94
C THR A 22 22.39 4.80 -2.90
N ALA A 23 21.48 4.67 -3.87
CA ALA A 23 21.17 5.70 -4.85
C ALA A 23 20.18 6.77 -4.34
N PHE A 24 19.53 6.55 -3.19
CA PHE A 24 18.49 7.43 -2.67
C PHE A 24 18.35 7.33 -1.15
N ARG A 25 17.62 8.27 -0.56
CA ARG A 25 17.20 8.26 0.84
C ARG A 25 15.70 8.53 0.94
N ALA A 26 15.05 8.10 2.01
CA ALA A 26 13.69 8.56 2.31
C ALA A 26 13.72 9.96 2.94
N GLU A 27 12.87 10.85 2.46
CA GLU A 27 12.76 12.21 2.99
C GLU A 27 11.33 12.74 2.89
N MET A 28 10.95 13.65 3.79
CA MET A 28 9.66 14.35 3.71
C MET A 28 9.63 15.31 2.52
N CYS A 29 8.81 15.03 1.53
CA CYS A 29 8.69 15.75 0.26
C CYS A 29 7.45 16.66 0.22
N GLY A 30 7.35 17.57 1.21
CA GLY A 30 6.23 18.50 1.33
C GLY A 30 4.88 17.79 1.45
N ASP A 31 3.89 18.24 0.67
CA ASP A 31 2.52 17.74 0.72
C ASP A 31 2.36 16.31 0.17
N GLN A 32 3.39 15.76 -0.50
CA GLN A 32 3.38 14.37 -0.99
C GLN A 32 3.74 13.37 0.11
N GLY A 33 4.13 13.84 1.30
CA GLY A 33 4.59 12.98 2.39
C GLY A 33 6.00 12.47 2.16
N VAL A 34 6.33 11.31 2.73
CA VAL A 34 7.65 10.69 2.54
C VAL A 34 7.79 10.21 1.08
N GLY A 35 8.90 10.55 0.45
CA GLY A 35 9.30 10.11 -0.88
C GLY A 35 10.77 9.70 -0.91
N LEU A 36 11.23 9.18 -2.06
CA LEU A 36 12.64 8.87 -2.28
C LEU A 36 13.35 10.05 -2.94
N VAL A 37 14.48 10.48 -2.38
CA VAL A 37 15.31 11.59 -2.87
C VAL A 37 16.66 11.06 -3.31
N ALA A 38 17.12 11.46 -4.50
CA ALA A 38 18.35 10.94 -5.08
C ALA A 38 19.61 11.37 -4.31
N GLU A 39 20.50 10.42 -4.02
CA GLU A 39 21.82 10.66 -3.40
C GLU A 39 22.92 10.98 -4.41
N ARG A 40 22.60 10.83 -5.70
CA ARG A 40 23.46 11.15 -6.83
C ARG A 40 22.62 11.48 -8.04
N ASP A 41 23.26 11.94 -9.10
CA ASP A 41 22.59 12.06 -10.40
C ASP A 41 22.19 10.67 -10.91
N ILE A 42 20.93 10.57 -11.29
CA ILE A 42 20.28 9.38 -11.84
C ILE A 42 19.91 9.66 -13.28
N ARG A 43 20.21 8.70 -14.16
CA ARG A 43 19.86 8.79 -15.59
C ARG A 43 18.50 8.18 -15.86
N GLN A 44 17.74 8.77 -16.78
CA GLN A 44 16.52 8.16 -17.30
C GLN A 44 16.80 6.74 -17.82
N GLY A 45 15.91 5.80 -17.51
CA GLY A 45 16.03 4.39 -17.89
C GLY A 45 17.03 3.60 -17.04
N GLU A 46 17.69 4.22 -16.06
CA GLU A 46 18.54 3.51 -15.10
C GLU A 46 17.68 2.64 -14.17
N LYS A 47 18.04 1.37 -13.99
CA LYS A 47 17.38 0.50 -13.02
C LYS A 47 17.78 0.92 -11.60
N LEU A 48 16.83 1.43 -10.84
CA LEU A 48 17.08 1.95 -9.49
C LEU A 48 16.69 0.98 -8.40
N ILE A 49 15.54 0.34 -8.54
CA ILE A 49 14.97 -0.52 -7.50
C ILE A 49 14.65 -1.87 -8.12
N HIS A 50 14.97 -2.91 -7.37
CA HIS A 50 14.37 -4.22 -7.58
C HIS A 50 13.87 -4.74 -6.23
N VAL A 51 12.71 -5.39 -6.22
CA VAL A 51 12.11 -5.95 -5.00
C VAL A 51 11.74 -7.40 -5.28
N PRO A 52 12.45 -8.39 -4.71
CA PRO A 52 12.10 -9.80 -4.84
C PRO A 52 10.72 -10.13 -4.28
N ARG A 53 9.99 -11.06 -4.93
CA ARG A 53 8.65 -11.55 -4.53
C ARG A 53 8.52 -11.82 -3.04
N HIS A 54 9.51 -12.50 -2.47
CA HIS A 54 9.46 -12.94 -1.07
C HIS A 54 9.55 -11.80 -0.03
N LEU A 55 9.77 -10.55 -0.46
CA LEU A 55 9.66 -9.33 0.35
C LEU A 55 8.30 -8.65 0.23
N MET A 56 7.49 -9.01 -0.77
CA MET A 56 6.16 -8.45 -0.97
C MET A 56 5.15 -9.10 -0.01
N ILE A 57 4.10 -8.34 0.31
CA ILE A 57 2.95 -8.87 1.06
C ILE A 57 1.83 -9.14 0.07
N THR A 58 1.52 -10.41 -0.14
CA THR A 58 0.42 -10.91 -0.99
C THR A 58 -0.60 -11.66 -0.13
N ALA A 59 -1.83 -11.85 -0.64
CA ALA A 59 -2.88 -12.54 0.13
C ALA A 59 -2.56 -14.02 0.44
N ASP A 60 -1.64 -14.63 -0.32
CA ASP A 60 -1.17 -16.00 -0.11
C ASP A 60 -0.42 -16.22 1.22
N ILE A 61 0.08 -15.16 1.89
CA ILE A 61 0.69 -15.31 3.21
C ILE A 61 -0.32 -15.81 4.25
N ALA A 62 -1.63 -15.62 4.01
CA ALA A 62 -2.69 -16.20 4.82
C ALA A 62 -2.61 -17.73 4.85
N LEU A 63 -2.11 -18.37 3.78
CA LEU A 63 -1.96 -19.84 3.71
C LEU A 63 -0.92 -20.38 4.70
N ARG A 64 -0.06 -19.52 5.25
CA ARG A 64 0.93 -19.89 6.28
C ARG A 64 0.31 -20.00 7.67
N ASN A 65 -0.95 -19.60 7.84
CA ASN A 65 -1.69 -19.75 9.08
C ASN A 65 -3.02 -20.49 8.83
N ALA A 66 -3.23 -21.59 9.54
CA ALA A 66 -4.37 -22.47 9.34
C ALA A 66 -5.73 -21.76 9.52
N ASP A 67 -5.87 -20.86 10.50
CA ASP A 67 -7.15 -20.20 10.76
C ASP A 67 -7.48 -19.13 9.70
N MET A 68 -6.50 -18.33 9.30
CA MET A 68 -6.60 -17.37 8.19
C MET A 68 -6.86 -18.08 6.86
N ALA A 69 -6.17 -19.18 6.59
CA ALA A 69 -6.40 -19.99 5.40
C ALA A 69 -7.84 -20.53 5.37
N HIS A 70 -8.33 -21.05 6.50
CA HIS A 70 -9.71 -21.52 6.60
C HIS A 70 -10.73 -20.38 6.42
N LEU A 71 -10.48 -19.23 7.04
CA LEU A 71 -11.30 -18.03 6.89
C LEU A 71 -11.39 -17.60 5.42
N PHE A 72 -10.25 -17.57 4.70
CA PHE A 72 -10.21 -17.14 3.30
C PHE A 72 -10.90 -18.13 2.36
N GLN A 73 -11.05 -19.39 2.76
CA GLN A 73 -11.79 -20.40 1.98
C GLN A 73 -13.29 -20.35 2.25
N THR A 74 -13.70 -19.93 3.44
CA THR A 74 -15.10 -20.01 3.91
C THR A 74 -15.84 -18.68 3.85
N ASP A 75 -15.16 -17.56 4.09
CA ASP A 75 -15.77 -16.23 4.09
C ASP A 75 -15.99 -15.69 2.66
N VAL A 76 -17.24 -15.34 2.36
CA VAL A 76 -17.65 -14.90 1.02
C VAL A 76 -17.04 -13.55 0.64
N LEU A 77 -16.86 -12.62 1.59
CA LEU A 77 -16.31 -11.30 1.29
C LEU A 77 -14.82 -11.39 0.98
N LEU A 78 -14.05 -12.11 1.79
CA LEU A 78 -12.61 -12.26 1.58
C LEU A 78 -12.28 -12.98 0.27
N ARG A 79 -13.12 -13.92 -0.17
CA ARG A 79 -12.97 -14.58 -1.47
C ARG A 79 -13.26 -13.68 -2.67
N ARG A 80 -14.16 -12.70 -2.50
CA ARG A 80 -14.61 -11.82 -3.59
C ARG A 80 -13.85 -10.50 -3.65
N ILE A 81 -13.32 -10.05 -2.53
CA ILE A 81 -12.68 -8.75 -2.39
C ILE A 81 -11.23 -8.99 -1.99
N GLU A 82 -10.37 -9.17 -2.98
CA GLU A 82 -8.96 -9.48 -2.78
C GLU A 82 -8.22 -8.41 -1.97
N SER A 83 -8.57 -7.13 -2.15
CA SER A 83 -8.00 -6.04 -1.35
C SER A 83 -8.37 -6.14 0.13
N LEU A 84 -9.56 -6.66 0.45
CA LEU A 84 -9.97 -6.90 1.84
C LEU A 84 -9.21 -8.10 2.43
N ALA A 85 -9.00 -9.16 1.63
CA ALA A 85 -8.15 -10.28 2.02
C ALA A 85 -6.71 -9.82 2.31
N LEU A 86 -6.11 -9.04 1.41
CA LEU A 86 -4.79 -8.46 1.63
C LEU A 86 -4.76 -7.54 2.87
N SER A 87 -5.83 -6.78 3.11
CA SER A 87 -5.94 -5.93 4.32
C SER A 87 -5.92 -6.77 5.60
N MET A 88 -6.59 -7.93 5.61
CA MET A 88 -6.54 -8.86 6.74
C MET A 88 -5.15 -9.47 6.96
N CYS A 89 -4.40 -9.73 5.88
CA CYS A 89 -3.00 -10.14 5.98
C CYS A 89 -2.13 -9.05 6.61
N VAL A 90 -2.23 -7.80 6.12
CA VAL A 90 -1.49 -6.65 6.65
C VAL A 90 -1.80 -6.42 8.13
N LEU A 91 -3.08 -6.48 8.50
CA LEU A 91 -3.53 -6.34 9.88
C LEU A 91 -2.91 -7.41 10.78
N ARG A 92 -2.93 -8.67 10.35
CA ARG A 92 -2.35 -9.77 11.12
C ARG A 92 -0.83 -9.60 11.29
N GLU A 93 -0.12 -9.26 10.21
CA GLU A 93 1.32 -8.99 10.28
C GLU A 93 1.64 -7.81 11.21
N ARG A 94 0.79 -6.79 11.26
CA ARG A 94 0.90 -5.68 12.22
C ARG A 94 0.74 -6.16 13.66
N LEU A 95 -0.20 -7.06 13.94
CA LEU A 95 -0.43 -7.61 15.28
C LEU A 95 0.70 -8.53 15.76
N LEU A 96 1.40 -9.21 14.83
CA LEU A 96 2.58 -10.00 15.17
C LEU A 96 3.74 -9.14 15.70
N GLY A 97 3.77 -7.84 15.40
CA GLY A 97 4.85 -6.94 15.82
C GLY A 97 6.22 -7.49 15.39
N SER A 98 7.17 -7.57 16.33
CA SER A 98 8.53 -8.05 16.06
C SER A 98 8.62 -9.50 15.56
N TRP A 99 7.54 -10.29 15.67
CA TRP A 99 7.48 -11.64 15.10
C TRP A 99 7.19 -11.65 13.60
N SER A 100 6.71 -10.53 13.04
CA SER A 100 6.52 -10.39 11.59
C SER A 100 7.84 -10.11 10.91
N LYS A 101 8.12 -10.86 9.83
CA LYS A 101 9.20 -10.53 8.89
C LYS A 101 9.03 -9.12 8.31
N PHE A 102 7.79 -8.67 8.15
CA PHE A 102 7.45 -7.40 7.50
C PHE A 102 7.35 -6.23 8.49
N ALA A 103 7.64 -6.44 9.78
CA ALA A 103 7.58 -5.38 10.78
C ALA A 103 8.38 -4.12 10.38
N PRO A 104 9.62 -4.22 9.85
CA PRO A 104 10.37 -3.04 9.41
C PRO A 104 9.64 -2.23 8.34
N TYR A 105 8.99 -2.90 7.38
CA TYR A 105 8.18 -2.23 6.37
C TYR A 105 6.90 -1.62 6.97
N LEU A 106 6.16 -2.36 7.79
CA LEU A 106 4.91 -1.86 8.38
C LEU A 106 5.15 -0.71 9.37
N ASP A 107 6.33 -0.61 9.97
CA ASP A 107 6.70 0.45 10.91
C ASP A 107 6.99 1.80 10.25
N ILE A 108 7.43 1.81 8.98
CA ILE A 108 7.65 3.04 8.21
C ILE A 108 6.38 3.55 7.51
N ILE A 109 5.33 2.73 7.43
CA ILE A 109 4.07 3.11 6.81
C ILE A 109 3.36 4.22 7.62
N PRO A 110 2.76 5.22 6.96
CA PRO A 110 1.98 6.26 7.62
C PRO A 110 0.91 5.69 8.56
N GLN A 111 0.74 6.33 9.72
CA GLN A 111 -0.31 5.96 10.67
C GLN A 111 -1.66 6.58 10.30
N GLU A 112 -1.65 7.64 9.50
CA GLU A 112 -2.81 8.38 9.03
C GLU A 112 -2.75 8.53 7.51
N PHE A 113 -3.92 8.69 6.90
CA PHE A 113 -4.07 8.83 5.45
C PHE A 113 -5.09 9.92 5.14
N SER A 114 -5.01 10.46 3.93
CA SER A 114 -5.96 11.46 3.43
C SER A 114 -7.03 10.86 2.51
N THR A 115 -7.26 9.55 2.62
CA THR A 115 -8.34 8.90 1.87
C THR A 115 -9.70 9.18 2.51
N PRO A 116 -10.82 9.08 1.78
CA PRO A 116 -12.12 9.49 2.32
C PRO A 116 -12.59 8.74 3.56
N LEU A 117 -12.02 7.57 3.86
CA LEU A 117 -12.29 6.83 5.10
C LEU A 117 -11.78 7.55 6.36
N TRP A 118 -10.91 8.55 6.18
CA TRP A 118 -10.33 9.39 7.22
C TRP A 118 -10.96 10.77 7.31
N PHE A 119 -11.87 11.10 6.40
CA PHE A 119 -12.53 12.40 6.41
C PHE A 119 -13.46 12.53 7.61
N SER A 120 -13.40 13.70 8.23
CA SER A 120 -14.43 14.18 9.13
C SER A 120 -15.77 14.38 8.39
N PRO A 121 -16.89 14.40 9.13
CA PRO A 121 -18.19 14.72 8.53
C PRO A 121 -18.19 16.05 7.76
N ASP A 122 -17.49 17.07 8.27
CA ASP A 122 -17.40 18.39 7.62
C ASP A 122 -16.63 18.34 6.31
N GLU A 123 -15.53 17.58 6.23
CA GLU A 123 -14.80 17.34 4.99
C GLU A 123 -15.65 16.60 3.96
N VAL A 124 -16.44 15.60 4.37
CA VAL A 124 -17.39 14.94 3.45
C VAL A 124 -18.44 15.93 2.94
N VAL A 125 -18.92 16.85 3.78
CA VAL A 125 -19.89 17.90 3.39
C VAL A 125 -19.33 18.84 2.32
N THR A 126 -18.02 19.08 2.30
CA THR A 126 -17.37 19.92 1.26
C THR A 126 -17.52 19.34 -0.15
N LEU A 127 -17.80 18.03 -0.27
CA LEU A 127 -18.00 17.36 -1.55
C LEU A 127 -19.42 17.52 -2.11
N LYS A 128 -20.32 18.22 -1.41
CA LYS A 128 -21.69 18.45 -1.89
C LYS A 128 -21.70 19.13 -3.26
N GLY A 129 -22.52 18.60 -4.16
CA GLY A 129 -22.58 19.03 -5.56
C GLY A 129 -21.54 18.38 -6.48
N SER A 130 -20.56 17.65 -5.92
CA SER A 130 -19.62 16.86 -6.72
C SER A 130 -20.15 15.44 -6.98
N PRO A 131 -19.96 14.88 -8.19
CA PRO A 131 -20.31 13.48 -8.48
C PRO A 131 -19.50 12.47 -7.67
N VAL A 132 -18.42 12.88 -6.99
CA VAL A 132 -17.60 11.98 -6.16
C VAL A 132 -18.24 11.67 -4.80
N LEU A 133 -19.18 12.50 -4.32
CA LEU A 133 -19.76 12.36 -2.98
C LEU A 133 -20.46 10.99 -2.77
N ASP A 134 -21.19 10.53 -3.78
CA ASP A 134 -21.87 9.22 -3.70
C ASP A 134 -20.87 8.08 -3.63
N LYS A 135 -19.76 8.17 -4.38
CA LYS A 135 -18.68 7.19 -4.35
C LYS A 135 -18.02 7.17 -2.96
N VAL A 136 -17.69 8.33 -2.40
CA VAL A 136 -17.13 8.48 -1.05
C VAL A 136 -18.05 7.87 0.01
N THR A 137 -19.32 8.27 0.01
CA THR A 137 -20.31 7.82 1.00
C THR A 137 -20.54 6.31 0.92
N SER A 138 -20.66 5.77 -0.30
CA SER A 138 -20.81 4.34 -0.53
C SER A 138 -19.60 3.56 -0.01
N ARG A 139 -18.40 4.11 -0.19
CA ARG A 139 -17.15 3.47 0.24
C ARG A 139 -16.99 3.43 1.75
N ILE A 140 -17.25 4.55 2.43
CA ILE A 140 -17.25 4.61 3.91
C ILE A 140 -18.25 3.58 4.47
N ARG A 141 -19.48 3.55 3.93
CA ARG A 141 -20.50 2.58 4.33
C ARG A 141 -20.08 1.14 4.07
N GLY A 142 -19.45 0.89 2.92
CA GLY A 142 -18.94 -0.43 2.54
C GLY A 142 -17.90 -0.95 3.54
N HIS A 143 -16.90 -0.13 3.87
CA HIS A 143 -15.86 -0.51 4.83
C HIS A 143 -16.41 -0.67 6.25
N ALA A 144 -17.36 0.17 6.69
CA ALA A 144 -18.01 0.00 7.98
C ALA A 144 -18.77 -1.34 8.07
N ARG A 145 -19.47 -1.74 7.00
CA ARG A 145 -20.16 -3.04 6.92
C ARG A 145 -19.17 -4.21 6.93
N GLN A 146 -18.08 -4.10 6.17
CA GLN A 146 -17.01 -5.11 6.14
C GLN A 146 -16.40 -5.29 7.54
N TYR A 147 -16.10 -4.20 8.25
CA TYR A 147 -15.61 -4.25 9.62
C TYR A 147 -16.59 -4.96 10.56
N CYS A 148 -17.86 -4.56 10.57
CA CYS A 148 -18.86 -5.17 11.45
C CYS A 148 -19.02 -6.67 11.19
N HIS A 149 -19.00 -7.07 9.92
CA HIS A 149 -19.04 -8.48 9.51
C HIS A 149 -17.83 -9.25 10.04
N LEU A 150 -16.63 -8.78 9.73
CA LEU A 150 -15.38 -9.45 10.14
C LEU A 150 -15.21 -9.46 11.65
N TYR A 151 -15.66 -8.42 12.36
CA TYR A 151 -15.65 -8.38 13.82
C TYR A 151 -16.52 -9.49 14.41
N ASN A 152 -17.70 -9.74 13.85
CA ASN A 152 -18.55 -10.84 14.29
C ASN A 152 -17.92 -12.22 14.04
N VAL A 153 -17.24 -12.40 12.90
CA VAL A 153 -16.52 -13.63 12.57
C VAL A 153 -15.34 -13.86 13.54
N ILE A 154 -14.57 -12.81 13.84
CA ILE A 154 -13.47 -12.89 14.79
C ILE A 154 -14.00 -13.16 16.21
N LYS A 155 -15.08 -12.47 16.61
CA LYS A 155 -15.72 -12.65 17.92
C LYS A 155 -16.30 -14.05 18.11
N SER A 156 -16.73 -14.73 17.04
CA SER A 156 -17.19 -16.12 17.13
C SER A 156 -16.07 -17.14 17.34
N GLY A 157 -14.80 -16.70 17.32
CA GLY A 157 -13.64 -17.57 17.51
C GLY A 157 -13.17 -18.26 16.22
N ALA A 158 -13.64 -17.83 15.05
CA ALA A 158 -13.23 -18.43 13.77
C ALA A 158 -11.75 -18.19 13.43
N VAL A 159 -11.13 -17.17 14.04
CA VAL A 159 -9.73 -16.78 13.82
C VAL A 159 -9.01 -16.59 15.17
N PRO A 160 -8.64 -17.67 15.87
CA PRO A 160 -7.99 -17.57 17.18
C PRO A 160 -6.69 -16.75 17.21
N SER A 161 -6.01 -16.61 16.07
CA SER A 161 -4.78 -15.82 15.92
C SER A 161 -5.01 -14.31 15.96
N ILE A 162 -6.26 -13.84 15.90
CA ILE A 162 -6.62 -12.42 16.01
C ILE A 162 -7.58 -12.24 17.20
N PRO A 163 -7.10 -11.76 18.36
CA PRO A 163 -7.97 -11.50 19.49
C PRO A 163 -9.03 -10.43 19.16
N PRO A 164 -10.33 -10.63 19.51
CA PRO A 164 -11.36 -9.62 19.26
C PRO A 164 -11.07 -8.25 19.90
N THR A 165 -10.32 -8.23 21.01
CA THR A 165 -9.87 -7.02 21.70
C THR A 165 -8.81 -6.23 20.93
N GLN A 166 -8.11 -6.88 20.01
CA GLN A 166 -7.08 -6.26 19.16
C GLN A 166 -7.60 -5.93 17.75
N PHE A 167 -8.76 -6.47 17.33
CA PHE A 167 -9.40 -6.14 16.06
C PHE A 167 -10.26 -4.88 16.17
N THR A 168 -9.60 -3.72 16.33
CA THR A 168 -10.27 -2.43 16.43
C THR A 168 -10.61 -1.85 15.05
N PHE A 169 -11.56 -0.91 15.01
CA PHE A 169 -11.89 -0.22 13.76
C PHE A 169 -10.73 0.62 13.26
N GLU A 170 -9.93 1.21 14.14
CA GLU A 170 -8.75 2.01 13.80
C GLU A 170 -7.70 1.16 13.09
N LEU A 171 -7.43 -0.05 13.60
CA LEU A 171 -6.49 -0.98 12.97
C LEU A 171 -7.01 -1.49 11.61
N PHE A 172 -8.31 -1.82 11.53
CA PHE A 172 -8.94 -2.19 10.27
C PHE A 172 -8.89 -1.06 9.24
N ARG A 173 -9.25 0.16 9.64
CA ARG A 173 -9.19 1.38 8.82
C ARG A 173 -7.79 1.63 8.32
N TRP A 174 -6.79 1.50 9.20
CA TRP A 174 -5.38 1.62 8.84
C TRP A 174 -5.01 0.59 7.77
N ALA A 175 -5.23 -0.70 8.01
CA ALA A 175 -4.84 -1.77 7.08
C ALA A 175 -5.51 -1.63 5.69
N VAL A 176 -6.81 -1.32 5.66
CA VAL A 176 -7.53 -1.04 4.40
C VAL A 176 -6.93 0.16 3.67
N SER A 177 -6.52 1.19 4.39
CA SER A 177 -5.93 2.39 3.79
C SER A 177 -4.52 2.14 3.24
N VAL A 178 -3.70 1.34 3.95
CA VAL A 178 -2.41 0.85 3.43
C VAL A 178 -2.62 0.17 2.09
N VAL A 179 -3.50 -0.83 2.05
CA VAL A 179 -3.75 -1.62 0.84
C VAL A 179 -4.32 -0.74 -0.27
N MET A 180 -5.34 0.06 0.01
CA MET A 180 -6.00 0.87 -1.01
C MET A 180 -5.06 1.86 -1.72
N THR A 181 -4.09 2.42 -0.98
CA THR A 181 -3.16 3.44 -1.47
C THR A 181 -1.90 2.86 -2.12
N ARG A 182 -1.57 1.59 -1.87
CA ARG A 182 -0.27 0.98 -2.24
C ARG A 182 -0.36 -0.37 -2.94
N GLN A 183 -1.54 -0.94 -3.09
CA GLN A 183 -1.71 -2.24 -3.75
C GLN A 183 -1.39 -2.18 -5.24
N ASN A 184 -0.72 -3.21 -5.72
CA ASN A 184 -0.39 -3.38 -7.13
C ASN A 184 -0.66 -4.83 -7.56
N MET A 185 -1.04 -5.01 -8.82
CA MET A 185 -1.19 -6.33 -9.41
C MET A 185 0.18 -6.87 -9.81
N ILE A 186 0.49 -8.09 -9.40
CA ILE A 186 1.70 -8.80 -9.80
C ILE A 186 1.34 -10.20 -10.33
N PRO A 187 2.07 -10.73 -11.33
CA PRO A 187 1.81 -12.07 -11.86
C PRO A 187 2.06 -13.13 -10.79
N THR A 188 1.27 -14.20 -10.75
CA THR A 188 1.42 -15.34 -9.83
C THR A 188 2.21 -16.46 -10.48
N SER A 189 2.79 -17.35 -9.67
CA SER A 189 3.49 -18.54 -10.16
C SER A 189 2.60 -19.50 -10.97
N THR A 190 1.28 -19.39 -10.83
CA THR A 190 0.28 -20.17 -11.57
C THR A 190 -0.24 -19.49 -12.84
N GLY A 191 0.34 -18.35 -13.24
CA GLY A 191 -0.01 -17.64 -14.48
C GLY A 191 -1.23 -16.72 -14.41
N GLY A 192 -1.81 -16.50 -13.22
CA GLY A 192 -2.77 -15.43 -12.96
C GLY A 192 -2.12 -14.17 -12.39
N GLU A 193 -2.88 -13.26 -11.83
CA GLU A 193 -2.36 -12.08 -11.10
C GLU A 193 -2.92 -12.04 -9.68
N SER A 194 -2.20 -11.36 -8.78
CA SER A 194 -2.61 -11.14 -7.39
C SER A 194 -2.21 -9.75 -6.92
N LEU A 195 -3.00 -9.17 -6.00
CA LEU A 195 -2.65 -7.94 -5.31
C LEU A 195 -1.49 -8.14 -4.34
N ALA A 196 -0.58 -7.17 -4.33
CA ALA A 196 0.58 -7.12 -3.47
C ALA A 196 0.86 -5.71 -2.94
N LEU A 197 1.47 -5.64 -1.76
CA LEU A 197 2.27 -4.50 -1.34
C LEU A 197 3.73 -4.76 -1.67
N ILE A 198 4.42 -3.77 -2.23
CA ILE A 198 5.79 -3.88 -2.71
C ILE A 198 6.65 -2.91 -1.89
N PRO A 199 7.29 -3.36 -0.79
CA PRO A 199 8.09 -2.50 0.06
C PRO A 199 9.17 -1.74 -0.71
N LEU A 200 9.50 -0.53 -0.24
CA LEU A 200 10.43 0.44 -0.85
C LEU A 200 9.91 1.05 -2.15
N TRP A 201 9.49 0.22 -3.11
CA TRP A 201 8.96 0.69 -4.39
C TRP A 201 7.71 1.57 -4.21
N ASP A 202 6.84 1.21 -3.27
CA ASP A 202 5.60 1.93 -2.97
C ASP A 202 5.79 3.27 -2.22
N MET A 203 7.04 3.65 -1.93
CA MET A 203 7.41 4.95 -1.36
C MET A 203 7.67 6.03 -2.43
N ILE A 204 7.70 5.66 -3.71
CA ILE A 204 7.91 6.63 -4.79
C ILE A 204 6.60 7.37 -5.07
N ASN A 205 6.64 8.70 -5.02
CA ASN A 205 5.48 9.54 -5.22
C ASN A 205 5.11 9.71 -6.70
N HIS A 206 3.87 10.16 -6.92
CA HIS A 206 3.30 10.35 -8.25
C HIS A 206 3.81 11.61 -8.98
N SER A 207 4.05 11.47 -10.28
CA SER A 207 4.07 12.56 -11.28
C SER A 207 3.53 12.09 -12.62
N GLN A 208 3.20 13.03 -13.51
CA GLN A 208 2.85 12.70 -14.90
C GLN A 208 4.01 12.04 -15.66
N GLY A 209 3.70 11.08 -16.54
CA GLY A 209 4.70 10.41 -17.37
C GLY A 209 4.20 9.07 -17.90
N GLU A 210 5.09 8.08 -17.92
CA GLU A 210 4.84 6.74 -18.46
C GLU A 210 5.19 5.65 -17.44
N TYR A 211 4.66 4.44 -17.64
CA TYR A 211 4.99 3.32 -16.78
C TYR A 211 6.45 2.89 -16.97
N THR A 212 7.23 2.93 -15.90
CA THR A 212 8.63 2.46 -15.87
C THR A 212 8.87 1.39 -14.80
N THR A 213 7.81 0.70 -14.40
CA THR A 213 7.86 -0.47 -13.53
C THR A 213 7.48 -1.70 -14.32
N GLN A 214 8.22 -2.79 -14.14
CA GLN A 214 7.91 -4.10 -14.72
C GLN A 214 8.08 -5.21 -13.69
N TYR A 215 7.53 -6.38 -13.99
CA TYR A 215 7.79 -7.61 -13.24
C TYR A 215 8.71 -8.52 -14.06
N ASP A 216 9.90 -8.79 -13.54
CA ASP A 216 10.83 -9.78 -14.12
C ASP A 216 10.44 -11.17 -13.63
N LEU A 217 9.78 -11.95 -14.51
CA LEU A 217 9.36 -13.33 -14.22
C LEU A 217 10.53 -14.29 -14.00
N ALA A 218 11.68 -14.05 -14.64
CA ALA A 218 12.85 -14.93 -14.52
C ALA A 218 13.55 -14.75 -13.18
N ARG A 219 13.55 -13.52 -12.65
CA ARG A 219 14.09 -13.19 -11.32
C ARG A 219 13.06 -13.17 -10.20
N ASP A 220 11.78 -13.32 -10.55
CA ASP A 220 10.62 -13.25 -9.65
C ASP A 220 10.64 -11.98 -8.78
N GLN A 221 10.71 -10.82 -9.43
CA GLN A 221 10.86 -9.52 -8.77
C GLN A 221 10.20 -8.38 -9.53
N VAL A 222 9.84 -7.32 -8.80
CA VAL A 222 9.48 -6.02 -9.39
C VAL A 222 10.77 -5.25 -9.68
N GLU A 223 10.85 -4.60 -10.83
CA GLU A 223 11.95 -3.70 -11.21
C GLU A 223 11.40 -2.32 -11.57
N PHE A 224 12.03 -1.28 -11.06
CA PHE A 224 11.72 0.11 -11.39
C PHE A 224 12.92 0.81 -12.04
N PHE A 225 12.62 1.50 -13.13
CA PHE A 225 13.56 2.28 -13.91
C PHE A 225 13.22 3.76 -13.79
N ALA A 226 14.24 4.60 -13.66
CA ALA A 226 14.07 6.03 -13.53
C ALA A 226 13.29 6.60 -14.72
N MET A 227 12.16 7.26 -14.44
CA MET A 227 11.30 7.83 -15.48
C MET A 227 11.94 9.03 -16.19
N THR A 228 12.78 9.79 -15.46
CA THR A 228 13.46 11.00 -15.93
C THR A 228 14.87 11.07 -15.37
N ASN A 229 15.72 11.91 -15.98
CA ASN A 229 16.97 12.32 -15.35
C ASN A 229 16.65 13.03 -14.03
N THR A 230 17.20 12.53 -12.92
CA THR A 230 16.92 13.05 -11.57
C THR A 230 18.24 13.49 -10.94
N PRO A 231 18.49 14.81 -10.82
CA PRO A 231 19.69 15.31 -10.16
C PRO A 231 19.76 14.88 -8.68
N ARG A 232 20.96 14.88 -8.10
CA ARG A 232 21.12 14.76 -6.65
C ARG A 232 20.20 15.74 -5.91
N ASP A 233 19.66 15.29 -4.78
CA ASP A 233 18.75 16.03 -3.89
C ASP A 233 17.40 16.39 -4.55
N LYS A 234 17.05 15.72 -5.66
CA LYS A 234 15.70 15.77 -6.24
C LYS A 234 14.95 14.48 -5.97
N GLN A 235 13.64 14.63 -5.77
CA GLN A 235 12.74 13.52 -5.55
C GLN A 235 12.64 12.66 -6.82
N ILE A 236 12.75 11.35 -6.63
CA ILE A 236 12.47 10.33 -7.64
C ILE A 236 10.96 10.15 -7.66
N LEU A 237 10.38 10.20 -8.85
CA LEU A 237 8.93 10.14 -9.07
C LEU A 237 8.58 9.06 -10.07
N MET A 238 7.36 8.56 -10.01
CA MET A 238 6.81 7.59 -10.96
C MET A 238 5.40 7.98 -11.41
N PHE A 239 4.99 7.44 -12.56
CA PHE A 239 3.61 7.56 -13.01
C PHE A 239 2.76 6.41 -12.45
N TYR A 240 1.71 6.76 -11.70
CA TYR A 240 0.77 5.80 -11.08
C TYR A 240 -0.28 5.26 -12.07
N GLY A 241 -0.29 5.80 -13.29
CA GLY A 241 -1.27 5.51 -14.31
C GLY A 241 -2.22 6.68 -14.59
N PRO A 242 -2.97 6.60 -15.71
CA PRO A 242 -3.83 7.67 -16.20
C PRO A 242 -5.15 7.71 -15.42
N ARG A 243 -5.08 8.07 -14.14
CA ARG A 243 -6.21 8.10 -13.22
C ARG A 243 -6.78 9.51 -13.11
N PRO A 244 -8.10 9.71 -13.20
CA PRO A 244 -8.70 11.00 -12.92
C PRO A 244 -8.55 11.37 -11.44
N ASN A 245 -8.67 12.66 -11.12
CA ASN A 245 -8.52 13.13 -9.74
C ASN A 245 -9.55 12.54 -8.79
N SER A 246 -10.74 12.18 -9.30
CA SER A 246 -11.73 11.46 -8.51
C SER A 246 -11.21 10.10 -8.02
N GLU A 247 -10.46 9.37 -8.85
CA GLU A 247 -9.85 8.09 -8.46
C GLU A 247 -8.61 8.28 -7.58
N LEU A 248 -7.75 9.25 -7.90
CA LEU A 248 -6.60 9.58 -7.05
C LEU A 248 -7.04 9.96 -5.63
N LEU A 249 -8.10 10.74 -5.49
CA LEU A 249 -8.67 11.07 -4.19
C LEU A 249 -9.21 9.81 -3.48
N LEU A 250 -10.03 9.03 -4.17
CA LEU A 250 -10.69 7.87 -3.59
C LEU A 250 -9.69 6.79 -3.16
N HIS A 251 -8.65 6.55 -3.95
CA HIS A 251 -7.75 5.39 -3.79
C HIS A 251 -6.37 5.76 -3.24
N ALA A 252 -5.83 6.94 -3.57
CA ALA A 252 -4.50 7.36 -3.14
C ALA A 252 -4.53 8.52 -2.12
N GLY A 253 -5.68 9.15 -1.89
CA GLY A 253 -5.85 10.20 -0.88
C GLY A 253 -5.28 11.56 -1.27
N PHE A 254 -5.09 11.82 -2.57
CA PHE A 254 -4.60 13.13 -3.04
C PHE A 254 -5.27 13.55 -4.34
N VAL A 255 -5.16 14.84 -4.68
CA VAL A 255 -5.59 15.42 -5.95
C VAL A 255 -4.36 16.01 -6.64
N HIS A 256 -4.15 15.67 -7.91
CA HIS A 256 -3.02 16.17 -8.69
C HIS A 256 -3.44 17.42 -9.49
N ARG A 257 -2.80 18.56 -9.19
CA ARG A 257 -3.04 19.80 -9.94
C ARG A 257 -2.49 19.66 -11.35
N GLY A 258 -3.27 20.08 -12.36
CA GLY A 258 -2.87 19.94 -13.77
C GLY A 258 -2.86 18.49 -14.25
N ASN A 259 -3.73 17.63 -13.71
CA ASN A 259 -3.81 16.24 -14.13
C ASN A 259 -4.26 16.12 -15.60
N LEU A 260 -3.36 15.64 -16.46
CA LEU A 260 -3.62 15.46 -17.91
C LEU A 260 -4.65 14.37 -18.21
N HIS A 261 -4.92 13.50 -17.24
CA HIS A 261 -5.87 12.40 -17.33
C HIS A 261 -7.14 12.65 -16.50
N ASP A 262 -7.37 13.90 -16.08
CA ASP A 262 -8.57 14.23 -15.32
C ASP A 262 -9.84 14.10 -16.17
N SER A 263 -10.89 13.57 -15.55
CA SER A 263 -12.19 13.36 -16.19
C SER A 263 -13.30 13.30 -15.13
N VAL A 264 -14.54 13.55 -15.58
CA VAL A 264 -15.76 13.56 -14.76
C VAL A 264 -16.58 12.31 -15.04
#